data_AF-A0A0K2RKI8-F1
#
_entry.id   AF-A0A0K2RKI8-F1
#
_cell.length_a   1.000
_cell.length_b   1.000
_cell.length_c   1.000
_cell.angle_alpha   90.00
_cell.angle_beta   90.00
_cell.angle_gamma   90.00
#
_symmetry.space_group_name_H-M   'P 1'
#
loop_
_entity.id
_entity.type
_entity.pdbx_description
1 polymer ?
#
loop_
_entity_poly.entity_id
_entity_poly.type
_entity_poly.pdbx_seq_one_letter_code
_entity_poly.pdbx_strand_id
1 'polypeptide(L)'
;MEFRDNDKNLAGLDIELQQKLGEALGVKVEVVESPFDQLINSAQTGRVDVVMSGISDTMERQKTADFVDYFKSRAGCTPREAGQASSPSSRTPVARNWL
;
A
#
# COMPACT_ATOMS: atom_id res chain seq x y z
N MET A 1 -4.28 -0.04 2.18
CA MET A 1 -5.27 -1.11 2.01
C MET A 1 -6.60 -0.70 2.62
N GLU A 2 -7.51 -0.37 1.73
CA GLU A 2 -8.86 0.08 1.96
C GLU A 2 -9.84 -0.79 1.16
N PHE A 3 -11.05 -0.98 1.67
CA PHE A 3 -12.12 -1.73 1.03
C PHE A 3 -13.47 -1.24 1.53
N ARG A 4 -14.55 -1.72 0.90
CA ARG A 4 -15.92 -1.49 1.39
C ARG A 4 -16.40 -2.69 2.18
N ASP A 5 -16.91 -2.45 3.39
CA ASP A 5 -17.54 -3.48 4.21
C ASP A 5 -18.94 -3.86 3.65
N ASN A 6 -19.63 -4.77 4.35
CA ASN A 6 -20.98 -5.22 3.96
C ASN A 6 -22.01 -4.08 3.99
N ASP A 7 -21.78 -3.07 4.84
CA ASP A 7 -22.64 -1.91 5.02
C ASP A 7 -22.24 -0.76 4.06
N LYS A 8 -21.30 -1.02 3.15
CA LYS A 8 -20.74 -0.10 2.15
C LYS A 8 -19.92 1.04 2.74
N ASN A 9 -19.50 0.95 4.00
CA ASN A 9 -18.59 1.92 4.59
C ASN A 9 -17.16 1.66 4.12
N LEU A 10 -16.35 2.72 4.04
CA LEU A 10 -14.92 2.60 3.83
C LEU A 10 -14.27 2.07 5.10
N ALA A 11 -13.53 0.98 4.97
CA ALA A 11 -12.83 0.30 6.04
C ALA A 11 -11.44 -0.15 5.58
N GLY A 12 -10.61 -0.57 6.52
CA GLY A 12 -9.27 -1.10 6.26
C GLY A 12 -8.17 -0.27 6.92
N LEU A 13 -6.93 -0.74 6.75
CA LEU A 13 -5.75 -0.20 7.39
C LEU A 13 -5.56 1.30 7.09
N ASP A 14 -5.77 1.72 5.83
CA ASP A 14 -5.51 3.11 5.45
C ASP A 14 -6.54 4.05 6.07
N ILE A 15 -7.81 3.61 6.17
CA ILE A 15 -8.89 4.40 6.79
C ILE A 15 -8.64 4.56 8.29
N GLU A 16 -8.28 3.48 8.98
CA GLU A 16 -7.96 3.52 10.41
C GLU A 16 -6.72 4.37 10.69
N LEU A 17 -5.68 4.25 9.85
CA LEU A 17 -4.46 5.04 9.99
C LEU A 17 -4.72 6.52 9.76
N GLN A 18 -5.51 6.88 8.74
CA GLN A 18 -5.92 8.26 8.49
C GLN A 18 -6.66 8.86 9.69
N GLN A 19 -7.64 8.13 10.25
CA GLN A 19 -8.39 8.59 11.42
C GLN A 19 -7.49 8.80 12.64
N LYS A 20 -6.62 7.83 12.95
CA LYS A 20 -5.68 7.92 14.08
C LYS A 20 -4.65 9.03 13.90
N LEU A 21 -4.20 9.26 12.67
CA LEU A 21 -3.31 10.37 12.35
C LEU A 21 -4.03 11.72 12.56
N GLY A 22 -5.29 11.82 12.14
CA GLY A 22 -6.14 12.98 12.39
C GLY A 22 -6.30 13.29 13.88
N GLU A 23 -6.62 12.28 14.68
CA GLU A 23 -6.71 12.37 16.14
C GLU A 23 -5.38 12.86 16.76
N ALA A 24 -4.25 12.28 16.34
CA ALA A 24 -2.93 12.63 16.86
C ALA A 24 -2.50 14.06 16.50
N LEU A 25 -2.90 14.54 15.32
CA LEU A 25 -2.61 15.90 14.86
C LEU A 25 -3.67 16.93 15.29
N GLY A 26 -4.80 16.49 15.84
CA GLY A 26 -5.92 17.35 16.21
C GLY A 26 -6.64 17.98 15.01
N VAL A 27 -6.61 17.33 13.84
CA VAL A 27 -7.23 17.81 12.59
C VAL A 27 -8.44 16.95 12.21
N LYS A 28 -9.39 17.57 11.51
CA LYS A 28 -10.52 16.83 10.92
C LYS A 28 -10.05 16.13 9.66
N VAL A 29 -10.29 14.83 9.57
CA VAL A 29 -9.99 14.03 8.37
C VAL A 29 -11.26 13.86 7.56
N GLU A 30 -11.19 14.23 6.28
CA GLU A 30 -12.23 13.97 5.30
C GLU A 30 -11.71 12.99 4.26
N VAL A 31 -12.33 11.83 4.16
CA VAL A 31 -11.93 10.79 3.21
C VAL A 31 -12.69 10.99 1.90
N VAL A 32 -11.95 11.20 0.82
CA VAL A 32 -12.49 11.33 -0.53
C VAL A 32 -12.05 10.12 -1.35
N GLU A 33 -13.01 9.33 -1.82
CA GLU A 33 -12.72 8.24 -2.75
C GLU A 33 -12.52 8.80 -4.16
N SER A 34 -11.47 8.33 -4.83
CA SER A 34 -11.18 8.71 -6.21
C SER A 34 -10.55 7.53 -6.95
N PRO A 35 -10.71 7.46 -8.29
CA PRO A 35 -10.04 6.44 -9.10
C PRO A 35 -8.52 6.44 -8.87
N PHE A 36 -7.91 5.25 -8.81
CA PHE A 36 -6.50 5.08 -8.46
C PHE A 36 -5.53 5.90 -9.36
N ASP A 37 -5.85 6.02 -10.64
CA ASP A 37 -5.09 6.80 -11.63
C ASP A 37 -5.10 8.31 -11.37
N GLN A 38 -6.11 8.81 -10.65
CA GLN A 38 -6.28 10.23 -10.35
C GLN A 38 -5.66 10.66 -9.01
N LEU A 39 -5.23 9.71 -8.18
CA LEU A 39 -4.82 10.01 -6.81
C LEU A 39 -3.60 10.95 -6.76
N ILE A 40 -2.55 10.63 -7.49
CA ILE A 40 -1.31 11.43 -7.49
C ILE A 40 -1.58 12.84 -8.05
N ASN A 41 -2.35 12.95 -9.11
CA ASN A 41 -2.72 14.25 -9.69
C ASN A 41 -3.58 15.08 -8.71
N SER A 42 -4.48 14.43 -7.98
CA SER A 42 -5.32 15.11 -6.98
C SER A 42 -4.49 15.71 -5.85
N ALA A 43 -3.41 15.03 -5.42
CA ALA A 43 -2.45 15.59 -4.47
C ALA A 43 -1.65 16.76 -5.09
N GLN A 44 -1.15 16.59 -6.31
CA GLN A 44 -0.37 17.61 -7.01
C GLN A 44 -1.15 18.92 -7.26
N THR A 45 -2.45 18.80 -7.54
CA THR A 45 -3.34 19.94 -7.79
C THR A 45 -3.88 20.56 -6.50
N GLY A 46 -3.57 19.99 -5.33
CA GLY A 46 -4.09 20.45 -4.05
C GLY A 46 -5.58 20.21 -3.85
N ARG A 47 -6.19 19.29 -4.62
CA ARG A 47 -7.58 18.85 -4.37
C ARG A 47 -7.69 18.02 -3.09
N VAL A 48 -6.63 17.28 -2.77
CA VAL A 48 -6.48 16.55 -1.51
C VAL A 48 -5.10 16.83 -0.93
N ASP A 49 -4.98 16.83 0.39
CA ASP A 49 -3.71 17.09 1.06
C ASP A 49 -2.84 15.84 1.17
N VAL A 50 -3.46 14.66 1.30
CA VAL A 50 -2.77 13.39 1.53
C VAL A 50 -3.46 12.27 0.74
N VAL A 51 -2.66 11.38 0.18
CA VAL A 51 -3.13 10.16 -0.49
C VAL A 51 -2.62 8.94 0.27
N MET A 52 -3.54 8.04 0.64
CA MET A 52 -3.23 6.78 1.33
C MET A 52 -4.06 5.66 0.69
N SER A 53 -3.44 4.93 -0.24
CA SER A 53 -4.10 3.90 -1.06
C SER A 53 -3.09 2.86 -1.58
N GLY A 54 -2.12 2.49 -0.75
CA GLY A 54 -1.08 1.50 -1.13
C GLY A 54 -0.27 1.85 -2.39
N ILE A 55 -0.10 3.13 -2.69
CA ILE A 55 0.66 3.60 -3.86
C ILE A 55 2.13 3.23 -3.68
N SER A 56 2.69 2.49 -4.64
CA SER A 56 4.12 2.20 -4.64
C SER A 56 4.95 3.46 -4.85
N ASP A 57 5.91 3.65 -3.95
CA ASP A 57 6.94 4.67 -4.06
C ASP A 57 7.92 4.31 -5.19
N THR A 58 8.07 5.22 -6.16
CA THR A 58 8.99 5.08 -7.28
C THR A 58 9.74 6.37 -7.52
N MET A 59 10.98 6.26 -8.00
CA MET A 59 11.84 7.41 -8.32
C MET A 59 11.17 8.42 -9.27
N GLU A 60 10.28 7.96 -10.15
CA GLU A 60 9.56 8.85 -11.06
C GLU A 60 8.51 9.69 -10.32
N ARG A 61 7.79 9.09 -9.37
CA ARG A 61 6.75 9.76 -8.59
C ARG A 61 7.35 10.74 -7.59
N GLN A 62 8.46 10.38 -6.96
CA GLN A 62 9.21 11.25 -6.03
C GLN A 62 9.66 12.58 -6.65
N LYS A 63 9.81 12.65 -7.98
CA LYS A 63 10.14 13.93 -8.66
C LYS A 63 9.03 14.98 -8.55
N THR A 64 7.83 14.55 -8.22
CA THR A 64 6.61 15.36 -8.35
C THR A 64 5.69 15.31 -7.12
N ALA A 65 6.02 14.49 -6.12
CA ALA A 65 5.27 14.36 -4.87
C ALA A 65 6.18 13.80 -3.77
N ASP A 66 5.91 14.18 -2.53
CA ASP A 66 6.58 13.61 -1.35
C ASP A 66 5.89 12.33 -0.90
N PHE A 67 6.68 11.34 -0.48
CA PHE A 67 6.20 10.03 -0.03
C PHE A 67 6.60 9.74 1.41
N VAL A 68 5.71 9.06 2.12
CA VAL A 68 5.98 8.51 3.45
C VAL A 68 5.82 7.00 3.40
N ASP A 69 6.90 6.28 3.71
CA ASP A 69 6.90 4.82 3.78
C ASP A 69 6.30 4.33 5.09
N TYR A 70 5.01 3.98 5.09
CA TYR A 70 4.33 3.39 6.25
C TYR A 70 4.04 1.88 6.10
N PHE A 71 4.17 1.32 4.89
CA PHE A 71 3.96 -0.10 4.62
C PHE A 71 4.83 -0.59 3.47
N LYS A 72 5.40 -1.81 3.59
CA LYS A 72 6.22 -2.44 2.54
C LYS A 72 5.52 -3.68 2.00
N SER A 73 5.15 -3.65 0.73
CA SER A 73 4.53 -4.77 0.01
C SER A 73 5.46 -5.37 -1.04
N ARG A 74 5.36 -6.68 -1.29
CA ARG A 74 6.00 -7.35 -2.43
C ARG A 74 4.93 -7.89 -3.37
N ALA A 75 5.03 -7.56 -4.66
CA ALA A 75 4.17 -8.14 -5.67
C ALA A 75 4.43 -9.66 -5.77
N GLY A 76 3.42 -10.45 -5.45
CA GLY A 76 3.40 -11.90 -5.65
C GLY A 76 2.43 -12.23 -6.78
N CYS A 77 2.86 -13.08 -7.72
CA CYS A 77 1.97 -13.67 -8.69
C CYS A 77 1.59 -15.05 -8.17
N THR A 78 0.33 -15.25 -7.78
CA THR A 78 -0.18 -16.57 -7.42
C THR A 78 -0.71 -17.25 -8.69
N PRO A 79 -0.11 -18.36 -9.15
CA PRO A 79 -0.67 -19.10 -10.28
C PRO A 79 -2.05 -19.64 -9.90
N ARG A 80 -2.97 -19.65 -10.88
CA ARG A 80 -4.39 -20.00 -10.67
C ARG A 80 -4.62 -21.44 -10.20
N GLU A 81 -3.62 -22.32 -10.25
CA GLU A 81 -3.68 -23.64 -9.62
C GLU A 81 -2.35 -24.01 -8.97
N ALA A 82 -2.35 -24.07 -7.64
CA ALA A 82 -1.49 -24.94 -6.85
C ALA A 82 -2.17 -25.15 -5.49
N GLY A 83 -2.87 -26.28 -5.34
CA GLY A 83 -3.13 -26.82 -4.01
C GLY A 83 -1.81 -26.93 -3.27
N GLN A 84 -1.73 -26.31 -2.09
CA GLN A 84 -0.62 -26.40 -1.13
C GLN A 84 0.76 -26.04 -1.68
N ALA A 85 1.04 -24.75 -1.85
CA ALA A 85 2.41 -24.26 -1.86
C ALA A 85 2.87 -23.98 -0.41
N SER A 86 3.43 -24.99 0.25
CA SER A 86 4.14 -24.84 1.52
C SER A 86 5.34 -23.89 1.34
N SER A 87 5.46 -22.92 2.25
CA SER A 87 6.53 -21.92 2.33
C SER A 87 7.94 -22.52 2.23
N PRO A 88 8.89 -21.94 1.46
CA PRO A 88 10.25 -22.46 1.40
C PRO A 88 11.06 -21.91 2.60
N SER A 89 11.08 -22.63 3.71
CA SER A 89 12.11 -22.43 4.75
C SER A 89 13.42 -23.09 4.33
N SER A 90 14.51 -22.34 4.43
CA SER A 90 15.92 -22.73 4.37
C SER A 90 16.42 -23.45 3.11
N ARG A 91 16.97 -22.71 2.14
CA ARG A 91 18.01 -23.26 1.26
C ARG A 91 19.35 -23.25 1.99
N THR A 92 19.75 -24.40 2.50
CA THR A 92 21.14 -24.71 2.88
C THR A 92 22.05 -24.54 1.67
N PRO A 93 23.25 -23.94 1.79
CA PRO A 93 24.18 -23.89 0.66
C PRO A 93 24.77 -25.30 0.47
N VAL A 94 24.44 -25.96 -0.63
CA VAL A 94 25.14 -27.18 -1.03
C VAL A 94 26.55 -26.79 -1.46
N ALA A 95 27.51 -27.13 -0.61
CA ALA A 95 28.93 -27.15 -0.94
C ALA A 95 29.15 -27.99 -2.20
N ARG A 96 29.67 -27.38 -3.27
CA ARG A 96 30.28 -28.11 -4.38
C ARG A 96 31.78 -28.10 -4.14
N ASN A 97 32.35 -29.28 -3.92
CA ASN A 97 33.78 -29.49 -3.81
C ASN A 97 34.23 -30.55 -4.83
N TRP A 98 35.27 -30.19 -5.57
CA TRP A 98 36.20 -30.97 -6.42
C TRP A 98 35.70 -31.63 -7.72
N LEU A 99 36.15 -31.09 -8.87
CA LEU A 99 37.40 -31.47 -9.55
C LEU A 99 37.97 -30.26 -10.29
#